data_AF-W9URQ1-F1
#
_entry.id   AF-W9URQ1-F1
#
_cell.length_a   1.000
_cell.length_b   1.000
_cell.length_c   1.000
_cell.angle_alpha   90.00
_cell.angle_beta   90.00
_cell.angle_gamma   90.00
#
_symmetry.space_group_name_H-M   'P 1'
#
loop_
_entity.id
_entity.type
_entity.pdbx_description
1 polymer ?
#
loop_
_entity_poly.entity_id
_entity_poly.type
_entity_poly.pdbx_seq_one_letter_code
_entity_poly.pdbx_strand_id
1 'polypeptide(L)'
;MKNTQSTILSIDNHEGDEPLSNHSDNASFQSIIEKRMSRRTMMKGSLGTALMGFFATTAYSPLAAAGSNKHSPLIGFEAIDVSAADTVTLPKGYKHQVMLPWGQPISGHQPAFDPLTNSGEDQAHQVGSHHDGMHFFPIEGKDPYQGSSEDGLLVMNHEYVEPRFMHASAQGKELSRNAVPLKADGQRDADEVLKEIHGHGVSVVRVKKQANGDWAVEADPRNRRIHGLTEMEISGPVRGTDFVKTKFSPDGTKTRGTLNNCAHGVTPWNTYLAAEENWAGYFINHGEQPREQTRYGVTKEGSGRYAWELADTGADEFVRYDVTPKGASATEDYRNEANAFGWMVEIDPFNPDVAPVKRTQLGRFAHEALCSSLPLKVSQLFATPETMRVLSTYTNTSVLSLTKRRQQAVICWTTVPCTLRVSMKTALAIGCL
;
A
#
# COMPACT_ATOMS: atom_id res chain seq x y z
N MET A 1 27.35 32.65 18.50
CA MET A 1 26.09 31.94 18.17
C MET A 1 26.26 30.50 18.62
N LYS A 2 25.57 30.09 19.70
CA LYS A 2 25.63 28.70 20.16
C LYS A 2 24.83 27.86 19.17
N ASN A 3 25.50 26.88 18.57
CA ASN A 3 24.91 25.91 17.67
C ASN A 3 24.09 24.93 18.53
N THR A 4 22.85 25.29 18.87
CA THR A 4 21.91 24.34 19.47
C THR A 4 21.54 23.33 18.39
N GLN A 5 22.26 22.21 18.37
CA GLN A 5 21.74 20.99 17.77
C GLN A 5 20.40 20.70 18.46
N SER A 6 19.30 20.90 17.73
CA SER A 6 18.00 20.40 18.14
C SER A 6 18.11 18.88 18.14
N THR A 7 18.40 18.29 19.29
CA THR A 7 18.33 16.84 19.47
C THR A 7 16.87 16.48 19.28
N ILE A 8 16.52 15.96 18.11
CA ILE A 8 15.18 15.46 17.83
C ILE A 8 14.97 14.29 18.78
N LEU A 9 14.14 14.49 19.80
CA LEU A 9 13.67 13.44 20.68
C LEU A 9 12.78 12.52 19.82
N SER A 10 13.39 11.44 19.32
CA SER A 10 12.65 10.37 18.66
C SER A 10 12.07 9.50 19.76
N ILE A 11 10.80 9.72 20.07
CA ILE A 11 10.03 8.82 20.93
C ILE A 11 9.55 7.70 20.01
N ASP A 12 10.26 6.59 20.01
CA ASP A 12 9.80 5.33 19.46
C ASP A 12 9.42 4.45 20.65
N ASN A 13 8.12 4.26 20.87
CA ASN A 13 7.63 3.42 21.95
C ASN A 13 7.83 1.92 21.65
N HIS A 14 8.37 1.56 20.48
CA HIS A 14 8.46 0.19 19.97
C HIS A 14 7.09 -0.51 19.89
N GLU A 15 6.02 0.29 19.89
CA GLU A 15 4.63 -0.15 19.80
C GLU A 15 4.09 -0.05 18.36
N GLY A 16 4.89 0.36 17.37
CA GLY A 16 4.49 0.38 15.96
C GLY A 16 4.68 -0.99 15.30
N ASP A 17 3.84 -1.34 14.31
CA ASP A 17 3.98 -2.59 13.54
C ASP A 17 5.17 -2.61 12.58
N GLU A 18 5.84 -1.46 12.43
CA GLU A 18 6.90 -1.23 11.47
C GLU A 18 8.16 -0.72 12.18
N PRO A 19 9.08 -1.61 12.58
CA PRO A 19 10.35 -1.19 13.15
C PRO A 19 11.17 -0.41 12.11
N LEU A 20 12.01 0.51 12.59
CA LEU A 20 12.88 1.29 11.72
C LEU A 20 13.84 0.37 10.93
N SER A 21 13.68 0.31 9.60
CA SER A 21 14.54 -0.48 8.70
C SER A 21 15.57 0.36 7.92
N ASN A 22 15.49 1.69 8.00
CA ASN A 22 16.45 2.60 7.37
C ASN A 22 17.34 3.26 8.42
N HIS A 23 18.57 2.74 8.57
CA HIS A 23 19.56 3.24 9.51
C HIS A 23 20.55 4.25 8.89
N SER A 24 20.24 4.85 7.73
CA SER A 24 21.11 5.87 7.12
C SER A 24 21.05 7.20 7.86
N ASP A 25 22.16 7.95 7.87
CA ASP A 25 22.27 9.29 8.47
C ASP A 25 21.56 10.41 7.67
N ASN A 26 20.67 10.03 6.76
CA ASN A 26 19.92 11.00 5.96
C ASN A 26 18.91 11.78 6.80
N ALA A 27 18.71 13.06 6.45
CA ALA A 27 17.65 13.87 7.07
C ALA A 27 16.27 13.20 6.93
N SER A 28 15.56 13.06 8.05
CA SER A 28 14.23 12.48 8.10
C SER A 28 13.18 13.45 7.53
N PHE A 29 12.05 12.95 7.03
CA PHE A 29 10.99 13.83 6.51
C PHE A 29 10.46 14.80 7.57
N GLN A 30 10.29 14.33 8.81
CA GLN A 30 9.95 15.18 9.94
C GLN A 30 10.95 16.33 10.14
N SER A 31 12.26 16.06 10.06
CA SER A 31 13.28 17.12 10.19
C SER A 31 13.16 18.18 9.07
N ILE A 32 12.72 17.77 7.88
CA ILE A 32 12.45 18.68 6.75
C ILE A 32 11.19 19.52 7.03
N ILE A 33 10.11 18.89 7.52
CA ILE A 33 8.86 19.58 7.90
C ILE A 33 9.14 20.59 9.00
N GLU A 34 9.78 20.20 10.09
CA GLU A 34 10.10 21.07 11.23
C GLU A 34 10.94 22.26 10.78
N LYS A 35 11.91 22.04 9.88
CA LYS A 35 12.71 23.11 9.27
C LYS A 35 11.88 24.03 8.37
N ARG A 36 10.82 23.54 7.70
CA ARG A 36 9.89 24.40 6.93
C ARG A 36 8.90 25.13 7.84
N MET A 37 8.35 24.48 8.86
CA MET A 37 7.40 25.06 9.81
C MET A 37 8.07 26.13 10.67
N SER A 38 9.27 25.87 11.21
CA SER A 38 10.07 26.87 11.93
C SER A 38 10.36 28.11 11.09
N ARG A 39 10.72 27.95 9.80
CA ARG A 39 10.86 29.08 8.86
C ARG A 39 9.55 29.84 8.64
N ARG A 40 8.41 29.14 8.52
CA ARG A 40 7.10 29.78 8.36
C ARG A 40 6.67 30.53 9.62
N THR A 41 6.93 29.97 10.80
CA THR A 41 6.69 30.61 12.10
C THR A 41 7.62 31.82 12.29
N MET A 42 8.90 31.71 11.92
CA MET A 42 9.84 32.83 11.92
C MET A 42 9.39 33.93 10.96
N MET A 43 8.97 33.62 9.73
CA MET A 43 8.50 34.62 8.76
C MET A 43 7.19 35.29 9.21
N LYS A 44 6.25 34.53 9.78
CA LYS A 44 5.03 35.12 10.37
C LYS A 44 5.36 35.99 11.58
N GLY A 45 6.29 35.54 12.44
CA GLY A 45 6.77 36.29 13.59
C GLY A 45 7.52 37.57 13.21
N SER A 46 8.34 37.53 12.15
CA SER A 46 9.09 38.67 11.62
C SER A 46 8.18 39.68 10.91
N LEU A 47 7.11 39.22 10.25
CA LEU A 47 6.08 40.12 9.71
C LEU A 47 5.32 40.83 10.85
N GLY A 48 5.04 40.11 11.94
CA GLY A 48 4.43 40.68 13.14
C GLY A 48 5.32 41.72 13.85
N THR A 49 6.64 41.52 13.87
CA THR A 49 7.58 42.50 14.45
C THR A 49 7.88 43.68 13.51
N ALA A 50 7.94 43.47 12.19
CA ALA A 50 8.12 44.55 11.21
C ALA A 50 6.92 45.51 11.20
N LEU A 51 5.70 45.01 11.42
CA LEU A 51 4.51 45.85 11.57
C LEU A 51 4.49 46.62 12.91
N MET A 52 5.09 46.08 13.97
CA MET A 52 5.27 46.84 15.23
C MET A 52 6.30 47.98 15.13
N GLY A 53 7.30 47.84 14.26
CA GLY A 53 8.30 48.89 14.01
C GLY A 53 7.76 50.13 13.26
N PHE A 54 6.65 49.97 12.51
CA PHE A 54 6.04 51.05 11.73
C PHE A 54 4.83 51.74 12.41
N PHE A 55 4.31 51.21 13.53
CA PHE A 55 3.11 51.72 14.21
C PHE A 55 3.31 52.04 15.70
N ALA A 56 4.54 52.37 16.13
CA ALA A 56 4.80 52.79 17.51
C ALA A 56 4.17 54.15 17.90
N THR A 57 3.47 54.82 16.99
CA THR A 57 2.67 56.02 17.28
C THR A 57 1.30 55.89 16.65
N THR A 58 0.40 55.14 17.29
CA THR A 58 -1.00 55.51 17.63
C THR A 58 -1.91 54.28 17.72
N ALA A 59 -2.72 54.28 18.79
CA ALA A 59 -3.92 53.47 19.04
C ALA A 59 -3.73 52.00 19.46
N TYR A 60 -4.06 51.76 20.73
CA TYR A 60 -4.54 50.49 21.25
C TYR A 60 -5.67 49.93 20.39
N SER A 61 -5.51 48.69 19.92
CA SER A 61 -6.64 47.82 19.55
C SER A 61 -6.20 46.37 19.77
N PRO A 62 -7.04 45.51 20.36
CA PRO A 62 -6.66 44.14 20.68
C PRO A 62 -6.55 43.34 19.38
N LEU A 63 -5.37 42.74 19.11
CA LEU A 63 -5.29 41.60 18.19
C LEU A 63 -5.90 40.37 18.87
N ALA A 64 -7.21 40.40 19.05
CA ALA A 64 -8.02 39.21 19.26
C ALA A 64 -8.91 39.07 18.01
N ALA A 65 -8.97 37.85 17.48
CA ALA A 65 -9.72 37.42 16.30
C ALA A 65 -9.12 37.73 14.91
N ALA A 66 -8.23 36.84 14.46
CA ALA A 66 -8.13 36.47 13.05
C ALA A 66 -7.87 34.97 12.89
N GLY A 67 -8.61 34.16 13.64
CA GLY A 67 -8.89 32.76 13.31
C GLY A 67 -10.34 32.67 12.86
N SER A 68 -10.72 33.43 11.82
CA SER A 68 -12.04 33.21 11.22
C SER A 68 -11.99 31.84 10.55
N ASN A 69 -12.58 30.83 11.19
CA ASN A 69 -13.05 29.59 10.57
C ASN A 69 -14.16 29.93 9.55
N LYS A 70 -13.86 30.78 8.56
CA LYS A 70 -14.69 30.84 7.37
C LYS A 70 -14.41 29.53 6.66
N HIS A 71 -15.33 28.59 6.81
CA HIS A 71 -15.36 27.38 6.01
C HIS A 71 -15.11 27.78 4.55
N SER A 72 -14.16 27.09 3.92
CA SER A 72 -14.07 27.11 2.47
C SER A 72 -15.46 26.80 1.90
N PRO A 73 -15.89 27.41 0.79
CA PRO A 73 -17.17 27.08 0.15
C PRO A 73 -17.32 25.58 -0.21
N LEU A 74 -16.23 24.80 -0.14
CA LEU A 74 -16.22 23.35 -0.33
C LEU A 74 -16.62 22.54 0.92
N ILE A 75 -16.61 23.12 2.13
CA ILE A 75 -16.90 22.40 3.38
C ILE A 75 -18.28 22.81 3.88
N GLY A 76 -19.29 21.99 3.59
CA GLY A 76 -20.71 22.27 3.86
C GLY A 76 -21.30 21.62 5.12
N PHE A 77 -20.47 21.09 6.03
CA PHE A 77 -20.91 20.46 7.27
C PHE A 77 -20.22 21.10 8.48
N GLU A 78 -20.89 21.06 9.63
CA GLU A 78 -20.33 21.50 10.91
C GLU A 78 -19.31 20.46 11.42
N ALA A 79 -18.13 20.93 11.83
CA ALA A 79 -17.12 20.06 12.41
C ALA A 79 -17.63 19.40 13.70
N ILE A 80 -17.28 18.14 13.91
CA ILE A 80 -17.64 17.37 15.11
C ILE A 80 -16.47 17.36 16.11
N ASP A 81 -16.78 17.06 17.37
CA ASP A 81 -15.79 16.92 18.43
C ASP A 81 -14.94 15.64 18.27
N VAL A 82 -13.71 15.69 18.78
CA VAL A 82 -12.85 14.51 18.90
C VAL A 82 -13.40 13.61 20.01
N SER A 83 -13.48 12.30 19.75
CA SER A 83 -13.99 11.30 20.67
C SER A 83 -13.10 10.06 20.68
N ALA A 84 -13.04 9.38 21.84
CA ALA A 84 -12.41 8.07 22.01
C ALA A 84 -13.46 6.95 22.16
N ALA A 85 -14.74 7.25 21.90
CA ALA A 85 -15.81 6.25 21.95
C ALA A 85 -15.68 5.27 20.78
N ASP A 86 -15.96 3.99 21.04
CA ASP A 86 -15.99 2.92 20.04
C ASP A 86 -17.29 2.99 19.20
N THR A 87 -17.42 4.07 18.43
CA THR A 87 -18.58 4.33 17.57
C THR A 87 -18.24 5.27 16.42
N VAL A 88 -19.04 5.25 15.35
CA VAL A 88 -18.91 6.18 14.23
C VAL A 88 -19.77 7.41 14.51
N THR A 89 -19.13 8.53 14.84
CA THR A 89 -19.81 9.83 15.01
C THR A 89 -19.73 10.64 13.72
N LEU A 90 -20.87 11.17 13.26
CA LEU A 90 -20.97 11.91 11.99
C LEU A 90 -21.57 13.30 12.19
N PRO A 91 -21.31 14.25 11.27
CA PRO A 91 -22.01 15.52 11.24
C PRO A 91 -23.53 15.34 11.08
N LYS A 92 -24.30 16.33 11.53
CA LYS A 92 -25.76 16.32 11.40
C LYS A 92 -26.20 16.11 9.95
N GLY A 93 -27.13 15.17 9.74
CA GLY A 93 -27.70 14.86 8.42
C GLY A 93 -26.95 13.77 7.64
N TYR A 94 -25.85 13.23 8.17
CA TYR A 94 -25.12 12.10 7.60
C TYR A 94 -25.52 10.77 8.26
N LYS A 95 -25.41 9.67 7.51
CA LYS A 95 -25.56 8.29 7.99
C LYS A 95 -24.37 7.45 7.52
N HIS A 96 -24.05 6.37 8.23
CA HIS A 96 -23.13 5.33 7.75
C HIS A 96 -23.85 4.00 7.60
N GLN A 97 -23.27 3.12 6.79
CA GLN A 97 -23.72 1.74 6.58
C GLN A 97 -22.48 0.85 6.53
N VAL A 98 -22.55 -0.33 7.17
CA VAL A 98 -21.55 -1.39 6.99
C VAL A 98 -21.94 -2.22 5.77
N MET A 99 -21.04 -2.38 4.80
CA MET A 99 -21.32 -3.08 3.54
C MET A 99 -20.57 -4.41 3.40
N LEU A 100 -19.25 -4.39 3.59
CA LEU A 100 -18.35 -5.53 3.36
C LEU A 100 -17.48 -5.73 4.59
N PRO A 101 -18.04 -6.21 5.71
CA PRO A 101 -17.23 -6.58 6.87
C PRO A 101 -16.33 -7.78 6.53
N TRP A 102 -15.25 -7.96 7.29
CA TRP A 102 -14.42 -9.16 7.21
C TRP A 102 -15.31 -10.41 7.34
N GLY A 103 -15.07 -11.41 6.49
CA GLY A 103 -15.83 -12.65 6.54
C GLY A 103 -17.11 -12.67 5.72
N GLN A 104 -17.55 -11.52 5.17
CA GLN A 104 -18.72 -11.49 4.29
C GLN A 104 -18.52 -12.48 3.12
N PRO A 105 -19.41 -13.48 2.92
CA PRO A 105 -19.28 -14.41 1.81
C PRO A 105 -19.49 -13.69 0.47
N ILE A 106 -18.66 -14.04 -0.50
CA ILE A 106 -18.67 -13.41 -1.83
C ILE A 106 -18.62 -14.42 -2.97
N SER A 107 -18.12 -15.64 -2.76
CA SER A 107 -17.98 -16.66 -3.81
C SER A 107 -18.16 -18.09 -3.27
N GLY A 108 -17.94 -19.09 -4.14
CA GLY A 108 -18.01 -20.50 -3.78
C GLY A 108 -19.38 -20.90 -3.24
N HIS A 109 -19.38 -21.67 -2.15
CA HIS A 109 -20.58 -22.12 -1.47
C HIS A 109 -21.17 -21.07 -0.49
N GLN A 110 -20.68 -19.82 -0.54
CA GLN A 110 -21.09 -18.70 0.30
C GLN A 110 -21.02 -19.03 1.81
N PRO A 111 -19.83 -19.42 2.33
CA PRO A 111 -19.68 -19.81 3.73
C PRO A 111 -20.08 -18.65 4.66
N ALA A 112 -21.07 -18.89 5.52
CA ALA A 112 -21.47 -17.92 6.52
C ALA A 112 -20.29 -17.60 7.46
N PHE A 113 -20.16 -16.33 7.83
CA PHE A 113 -19.07 -15.89 8.67
C PHE A 113 -19.20 -16.44 10.10
N ASP A 114 -18.21 -17.21 10.50
CA ASP A 114 -17.87 -17.55 11.86
C ASP A 114 -16.34 -17.42 12.00
N PRO A 115 -15.85 -16.34 12.62
CA PRO A 115 -14.43 -16.09 12.69
C PRO A 115 -13.66 -17.18 13.42
N LEU A 116 -14.29 -18.02 14.25
CA LEU A 116 -13.60 -19.01 15.07
C LEU A 116 -13.66 -20.43 14.51
N THR A 117 -14.72 -20.75 13.76
CA THR A 117 -14.95 -22.11 13.23
C THR A 117 -14.82 -22.22 11.72
N ASN A 118 -14.87 -21.11 10.96
CA ASN A 118 -14.57 -21.15 9.53
C ASN A 118 -13.15 -21.67 9.30
N SER A 119 -13.02 -22.57 8.32
CA SER A 119 -11.76 -23.15 7.88
C SER A 119 -10.92 -22.15 7.07
N GLY A 120 -9.69 -22.55 6.76
CA GLY A 120 -8.87 -21.82 5.80
C GLY A 120 -9.52 -21.74 4.41
N GLU A 121 -10.19 -22.81 3.98
CA GLU A 121 -10.90 -22.84 2.69
C GLU A 121 -12.10 -21.89 2.68
N ASP A 122 -12.86 -21.80 3.77
CA ASP A 122 -13.99 -20.86 3.87
C ASP A 122 -13.53 -19.42 3.67
N GLN A 123 -12.38 -19.06 4.26
CA GLN A 123 -11.83 -17.71 4.17
C GLN A 123 -11.40 -17.34 2.73
N ALA A 124 -11.08 -18.30 1.85
CA ALA A 124 -10.84 -18.04 0.42
C ALA A 124 -12.09 -17.56 -0.33
N HIS A 125 -13.28 -17.78 0.25
CA HIS A 125 -14.57 -17.40 -0.34
C HIS A 125 -15.25 -16.21 0.36
N GLN A 126 -14.59 -15.64 1.36
CA GLN A 126 -15.07 -14.52 2.16
C GLN A 126 -14.20 -13.28 1.95
N VAL A 127 -14.73 -12.09 2.20
CA VAL A 127 -13.94 -10.85 2.30
C VAL A 127 -12.81 -11.04 3.32
N GLY A 128 -11.61 -10.54 3.00
CA GLY A 128 -10.43 -10.61 3.86
C GLY A 128 -10.51 -9.68 5.07
N SER A 129 -9.42 -9.61 5.84
CA SER A 129 -9.35 -8.83 7.09
C SER A 129 -8.56 -7.54 6.91
N HIS A 130 -8.78 -6.57 7.80
CA HIS A 130 -8.09 -5.27 7.81
C HIS A 130 -8.08 -4.59 6.43
N HIS A 131 -9.29 -4.17 6.04
CA HIS A 131 -9.52 -3.42 4.81
C HIS A 131 -8.62 -2.19 4.73
N ASP A 132 -8.03 -1.98 3.56
CA ASP A 132 -7.21 -0.80 3.29
C ASP A 132 -7.57 -0.19 1.93
N GLY A 133 -6.61 -0.01 1.01
CA GLY A 133 -6.82 0.63 -0.28
C GLY A 133 -8.00 0.04 -1.03
N MET A 134 -8.85 0.91 -1.59
CA MET A 134 -10.03 0.47 -2.32
C MET A 134 -10.40 1.42 -3.46
N HIS A 135 -11.00 0.86 -4.51
CA HIS A 135 -11.54 1.62 -5.63
C HIS A 135 -12.85 1.04 -6.15
N PHE A 136 -13.80 1.91 -6.48
CA PHE A 136 -15.06 1.55 -7.12
C PHE A 136 -14.92 1.65 -8.63
N PHE A 137 -15.07 0.53 -9.32
CA PHE A 137 -15.05 0.43 -10.78
C PHE A 137 -16.49 0.35 -11.31
N PRO A 138 -17.00 1.40 -11.95
CA PRO A 138 -18.35 1.38 -12.51
C PRO A 138 -18.54 0.24 -13.52
N ILE A 139 -19.66 -0.48 -13.45
CA ILE A 139 -20.07 -1.39 -14.53
C ILE A 139 -20.51 -0.56 -15.75
N GLU A 140 -20.36 -1.13 -16.95
CA GLU A 140 -20.55 -0.49 -18.27
C GLU A 140 -19.52 0.61 -18.62
N GLY A 141 -18.61 0.93 -17.70
CA GLY A 141 -17.45 1.77 -17.96
C GLY A 141 -16.34 1.03 -18.72
N LYS A 142 -15.73 1.68 -19.72
CA LYS A 142 -14.48 1.23 -20.35
C LYS A 142 -13.25 2.01 -19.86
N ASP A 143 -13.49 3.00 -19.02
CA ASP A 143 -12.52 3.93 -18.43
C ASP A 143 -12.90 4.13 -16.95
N PRO A 144 -11.94 4.34 -16.02
CA PRO A 144 -12.21 4.47 -14.60
C PRO A 144 -13.25 5.53 -14.22
N TYR A 145 -13.50 6.52 -15.09
CA TYR A 145 -14.39 7.65 -14.84
C TYR A 145 -15.69 7.60 -15.67
N GLN A 146 -16.01 6.46 -16.28
CA GLN A 146 -17.24 6.24 -17.04
C GLN A 146 -18.04 5.08 -16.46
N GLY A 147 -19.35 5.04 -16.73
CA GLY A 147 -20.24 3.94 -16.32
C GLY A 147 -21.20 4.34 -15.20
N SER A 148 -21.79 3.33 -14.56
CA SER A 148 -22.77 3.54 -13.48
C SER A 148 -22.15 4.04 -12.18
N SER A 149 -22.69 5.12 -11.61
CA SER A 149 -22.36 5.59 -10.25
C SER A 149 -23.06 4.79 -9.14
N GLU A 150 -23.91 3.82 -9.49
CA GLU A 150 -24.77 3.10 -8.56
C GLU A 150 -24.64 1.57 -8.67
N ASP A 151 -23.85 1.05 -9.61
CA ASP A 151 -23.62 -0.38 -9.85
C ASP A 151 -22.18 -0.58 -10.35
N GLY A 152 -21.36 -1.32 -9.60
CA GLY A 152 -19.94 -1.44 -9.92
C GLY A 152 -19.24 -2.52 -9.11
N LEU A 153 -17.96 -2.74 -9.43
CA LEU A 153 -17.07 -3.62 -8.68
C LEU A 153 -16.29 -2.78 -7.67
N LEU A 154 -16.48 -3.03 -6.38
CA LEU A 154 -15.57 -2.54 -5.35
C LEU A 154 -14.39 -3.51 -5.26
N VAL A 155 -13.19 -2.99 -5.54
CA VAL A 155 -11.93 -3.70 -5.33
C VAL A 155 -11.29 -3.15 -4.08
N MET A 156 -10.93 -4.03 -3.14
CA MET A 156 -10.50 -3.63 -1.80
C MET A 156 -9.38 -4.54 -1.30
N ASN A 157 -8.31 -3.93 -0.79
CA ASN A 157 -7.18 -4.61 -0.19
C ASN A 157 -7.49 -5.11 1.23
N HIS A 158 -6.71 -6.11 1.64
CA HIS A 158 -6.69 -6.72 2.96
C HIS A 158 -5.23 -6.81 3.41
N GLU A 159 -4.82 -5.85 4.24
CA GLU A 159 -3.41 -5.58 4.51
C GLU A 159 -2.81 -6.63 5.43
N TYR A 160 -3.47 -6.91 6.56
CA TYR A 160 -2.96 -7.86 7.54
C TYR A 160 -4.09 -8.59 8.26
N VAL A 161 -3.72 -9.45 9.19
CA VAL A 161 -4.68 -10.20 10.01
C VAL A 161 -4.31 -10.11 11.48
N GLU A 162 -5.30 -10.39 12.33
CA GLU A 162 -5.11 -10.55 13.77
C GLU A 162 -5.47 -11.98 14.18
N PRO A 163 -4.50 -12.91 14.20
CA PRO A 163 -4.72 -14.33 14.53
C PRO A 163 -5.46 -14.55 15.85
N ARG A 164 -5.28 -13.63 16.81
CA ARG A 164 -5.99 -13.62 18.10
C ARG A 164 -7.52 -13.57 18.00
N PHE A 165 -8.06 -13.11 16.86
CA PHE A 165 -9.50 -13.05 16.60
C PHE A 165 -9.97 -14.05 15.53
N MET A 166 -9.06 -14.81 14.92
CA MET A 166 -9.37 -15.72 13.80
C MET A 166 -9.48 -17.20 14.21
N HIS A 167 -9.06 -17.56 15.42
CA HIS A 167 -8.86 -18.96 15.80
C HIS A 167 -9.44 -19.28 17.16
N ALA A 168 -10.15 -20.40 17.25
CA ALA A 168 -10.58 -20.94 18.53
C ALA A 168 -9.39 -21.22 19.48
N SER A 169 -8.25 -21.63 18.93
CA SER A 169 -7.03 -21.90 19.72
C SER A 169 -6.40 -20.65 20.37
N ALA A 170 -6.80 -19.46 19.94
CA ALA A 170 -6.39 -18.19 20.54
C ALA A 170 -7.29 -17.76 21.72
N GLN A 171 -8.49 -18.33 21.84
CA GLN A 171 -9.42 -17.93 22.89
C GLN A 171 -8.85 -18.16 24.30
N GLY A 172 -8.96 -17.14 25.14
CA GLY A 172 -8.45 -17.17 26.52
C GLY A 172 -6.93 -17.05 26.65
N LYS A 173 -6.19 -16.89 25.54
CA LYS A 173 -4.75 -16.60 25.56
C LYS A 173 -4.52 -15.10 25.55
N GLU A 174 -3.55 -14.64 26.35
CA GLU A 174 -3.05 -13.26 26.29
C GLU A 174 -2.07 -13.14 25.11
N LEU A 175 -2.61 -12.90 23.92
CA LEU A 175 -1.83 -12.69 22.71
C LEU A 175 -1.74 -11.19 22.39
N SER A 176 -0.51 -10.72 22.16
CA SER A 176 -0.31 -9.42 21.50
C SER A 176 -0.86 -9.47 20.08
N ARG A 177 -1.02 -8.31 19.43
CA ARG A 177 -1.54 -8.23 18.05
C ARG A 177 -0.72 -9.00 17.01
N ASN A 178 0.57 -9.25 17.28
CA ASN A 178 1.48 -10.01 16.41
C ASN A 178 1.78 -11.43 16.94
N ALA A 179 1.20 -11.83 18.08
CA ALA A 179 1.40 -13.16 18.62
C ALA A 179 0.42 -14.15 17.99
N VAL A 180 0.89 -15.38 17.80
CA VAL A 180 0.13 -16.48 17.19
C VAL A 180 -0.05 -17.64 18.18
N PRO A 181 -1.19 -18.36 18.14
CA PRO A 181 -1.32 -19.57 18.94
C PRO A 181 -0.39 -20.67 18.39
N LEU A 182 0.46 -21.23 19.25
CA LEU A 182 1.31 -22.38 18.94
C LEU A 182 0.75 -23.66 19.56
N LYS A 183 1.02 -24.79 18.90
CA LYS A 183 0.87 -26.15 19.45
C LYS A 183 1.97 -26.40 20.50
N ALA A 184 1.83 -27.47 21.28
CA ALA A 184 2.73 -27.78 22.39
C ALA A 184 4.19 -28.05 21.95
N ASP A 185 4.37 -28.49 20.71
CA ASP A 185 5.66 -28.71 20.05
C ASP A 185 6.25 -27.46 19.38
N GLY A 186 5.56 -26.32 19.47
CA GLY A 186 5.97 -25.07 18.84
C GLY A 186 5.56 -24.91 17.37
N GLN A 187 4.81 -25.86 16.80
CA GLN A 187 4.27 -25.74 15.45
C GLN A 187 2.95 -24.96 15.40
N ARG A 188 2.50 -24.64 14.18
CA ARG A 188 1.21 -24.00 13.89
C ARG A 188 0.25 -25.00 13.27
N ASP A 189 -1.04 -24.84 13.54
CA ASP A 189 -2.06 -25.60 12.82
C ASP A 189 -2.14 -25.14 11.37
N ALA A 190 -1.98 -26.06 10.42
CA ALA A 190 -1.97 -25.71 9.01
C ALA A 190 -3.28 -25.06 8.51
N ASP A 191 -4.45 -25.41 9.05
CA ASP A 191 -5.71 -24.78 8.64
C ASP A 191 -5.81 -23.34 9.16
N GLU A 192 -5.33 -23.08 10.39
CA GLU A 192 -5.22 -21.72 10.93
C GLU A 192 -4.28 -20.85 10.09
N VAL A 193 -3.12 -21.40 9.70
CA VAL A 193 -2.16 -20.71 8.82
C VAL A 193 -2.78 -20.45 7.45
N LEU A 194 -3.48 -21.42 6.87
CA LEU A 194 -4.16 -21.26 5.59
C LEU A 194 -5.21 -20.15 5.66
N LYS A 195 -6.00 -20.11 6.73
CA LYS A 195 -6.99 -19.05 6.99
C LYS A 195 -6.36 -17.68 7.05
N GLU A 196 -5.21 -17.54 7.70
CA GLU A 196 -4.47 -16.27 7.74
C GLU A 196 -3.99 -15.85 6.35
N ILE A 197 -3.41 -16.77 5.58
CA ILE A 197 -2.94 -16.49 4.22
C ILE A 197 -4.12 -16.08 3.31
N HIS A 198 -5.27 -16.74 3.45
CA HIS A 198 -6.51 -16.39 2.77
C HIS A 198 -7.17 -15.12 3.33
N GLY A 199 -6.81 -14.67 4.53
CA GLY A 199 -7.27 -13.40 5.09
C GLY A 199 -6.64 -12.17 4.42
N HIS A 200 -5.49 -12.33 3.76
CA HIS A 200 -4.75 -11.26 3.09
C HIS A 200 -5.17 -11.07 1.61
N GLY A 201 -4.73 -9.97 1.02
CA GLY A 201 -4.74 -9.77 -0.42
C GLY A 201 -5.78 -8.77 -0.88
N VAL A 202 -6.68 -9.17 -1.77
CA VAL A 202 -7.68 -8.31 -2.41
C VAL A 202 -9.02 -9.04 -2.55
N SER A 203 -10.12 -8.32 -2.35
CA SER A 203 -11.46 -8.72 -2.75
C SER A 203 -11.90 -7.92 -3.97
N VAL A 204 -12.48 -8.59 -4.96
CA VAL A 204 -13.28 -7.96 -6.03
C VAL A 204 -14.73 -8.34 -5.76
N VAL A 205 -15.61 -7.36 -5.57
CA VAL A 205 -17.02 -7.62 -5.22
C VAL A 205 -17.93 -6.65 -5.94
N ARG A 206 -18.96 -7.14 -6.62
CA ARG A 206 -20.01 -6.28 -7.16
C ARG A 206 -20.87 -5.73 -6.03
N VAL A 207 -21.03 -4.42 -6.03
CA VAL A 207 -21.91 -3.68 -5.13
C VAL A 207 -22.86 -2.81 -5.92
N LYS A 208 -24.11 -2.73 -5.45
CA LYS A 208 -25.17 -1.97 -6.10
C LYS A 208 -26.02 -1.23 -5.10
N LYS A 209 -26.33 0.02 -5.41
CA LYS A 209 -27.27 0.85 -4.67
C LYS A 209 -28.70 0.40 -4.95
N GLN A 210 -29.43 0.14 -3.88
CA GLN A 210 -30.80 -0.34 -3.88
C GLN A 210 -31.77 0.84 -3.94
N ALA A 211 -33.05 0.56 -4.21
CA ALA A 211 -34.09 1.59 -4.34
C ALA A 211 -34.30 2.42 -3.04
N ASN A 212 -33.99 1.84 -1.88
CA ASN A 212 -34.03 2.53 -0.58
C ASN A 212 -32.79 3.43 -0.32
N GLY A 213 -31.84 3.44 -1.25
CA GLY A 213 -30.60 4.21 -1.17
C GLY A 213 -29.46 3.53 -0.40
N ASP A 214 -29.66 2.35 0.17
CA ASP A 214 -28.60 1.56 0.78
C ASP A 214 -27.85 0.76 -0.28
N TRP A 215 -26.61 0.37 0.01
CA TRP A 215 -25.83 -0.46 -0.90
C TRP A 215 -25.85 -1.93 -0.48
N ALA A 216 -25.84 -2.84 -1.44
CA ALA A 216 -25.79 -4.27 -1.20
C ALA A 216 -24.74 -4.95 -2.06
N VAL A 217 -24.28 -6.12 -1.60
CA VAL A 217 -23.45 -7.05 -2.38
C VAL A 217 -24.36 -7.78 -3.37
N GLU A 218 -23.94 -7.85 -4.62
CA GLU A 218 -24.64 -8.57 -5.67
C GLU A 218 -23.88 -9.86 -6.00
N ALA A 219 -24.62 -10.95 -6.24
CA ALA A 219 -24.04 -12.17 -6.75
C ALA A 219 -23.52 -11.92 -8.18
N ASP A 220 -22.24 -12.18 -8.40
CA ASP A 220 -21.59 -11.94 -9.68
C ASP A 220 -20.45 -12.94 -9.88
N PRO A 221 -20.27 -13.53 -11.07
CA PRO A 221 -19.14 -14.43 -11.35
C PRO A 221 -17.77 -13.74 -11.22
N ARG A 222 -17.72 -12.40 -11.18
CA ARG A 222 -16.51 -11.62 -10.93
C ARG A 222 -16.17 -11.45 -9.45
N ASN A 223 -17.07 -11.84 -8.54
CA ASN A 223 -16.77 -11.82 -7.13
C ASN A 223 -15.70 -12.87 -6.83
N ARG A 224 -14.53 -12.44 -6.34
CA ARG A 224 -13.41 -13.33 -6.05
C ARG A 224 -12.47 -12.78 -5.00
N ARG A 225 -11.68 -13.69 -4.42
CA ARG A 225 -10.49 -13.37 -3.64
C ARG A 225 -9.23 -13.55 -4.48
N ILE A 226 -8.28 -12.66 -4.22
CA ILE A 226 -6.88 -12.78 -4.63
C ILE A 226 -6.12 -12.73 -3.32
N HIS A 227 -5.45 -13.82 -2.93
CA HIS A 227 -4.87 -14.00 -1.60
C HIS A 227 -3.41 -14.44 -1.71
N GLY A 228 -2.77 -14.74 -0.58
CA GLY A 228 -1.36 -15.12 -0.53
C GLY A 228 -0.99 -16.42 -1.25
N LEU A 229 -1.95 -17.17 -1.81
CA LEU A 229 -1.69 -18.39 -2.62
C LEU A 229 -2.12 -18.27 -4.09
N THR A 230 -2.75 -17.16 -4.49
CA THR A 230 -3.20 -16.97 -5.88
C THR A 230 -1.99 -16.94 -6.81
N GLU A 231 -1.96 -17.79 -7.84
CA GLU A 231 -0.90 -17.77 -8.86
C GLU A 231 -0.87 -16.42 -9.59
N MET A 232 0.33 -15.90 -9.84
CA MET A 232 0.55 -14.60 -10.48
C MET A 232 1.66 -14.68 -11.51
N GLU A 233 1.52 -13.89 -12.57
CA GLU A 233 2.59 -13.68 -13.53
C GLU A 233 3.59 -12.65 -13.01
N ILE A 234 4.86 -12.86 -13.31
CA ILE A 234 5.89 -11.81 -13.17
C ILE A 234 6.04 -11.15 -14.53
N SER A 235 5.97 -9.82 -14.59
CA SER A 235 6.18 -9.07 -15.82
C SER A 235 7.23 -7.98 -15.65
N GLY A 236 8.01 -7.76 -16.70
CA GLY A 236 9.05 -6.74 -16.75
C GLY A 236 10.47 -7.24 -16.58
N PRO A 237 11.43 -6.33 -16.31
CA PRO A 237 12.87 -6.62 -16.39
C PRO A 237 13.35 -7.75 -15.50
N VAL A 238 12.64 -8.07 -14.42
CA VAL A 238 13.04 -9.13 -13.47
C VAL A 238 12.50 -10.51 -13.88
N ARG A 239 11.51 -10.58 -14.77
CA ARG A 239 10.92 -11.85 -15.22
C ARG A 239 11.99 -12.75 -15.83
N GLY A 240 12.07 -13.99 -15.35
CA GLY A 240 12.99 -15.02 -15.85
C GLY A 240 14.43 -14.90 -15.35
N THR A 241 14.74 -13.88 -14.54
CA THR A 241 16.07 -13.74 -13.94
C THR A 241 16.28 -14.73 -12.80
N ASP A 242 17.54 -14.99 -12.45
CA ASP A 242 17.88 -15.90 -11.35
C ASP A 242 17.39 -15.42 -9.98
N PHE A 243 17.01 -14.14 -9.83
CA PHE A 243 16.51 -13.57 -8.59
C PHE A 243 15.11 -14.02 -8.20
N VAL A 244 14.32 -14.52 -9.15
CA VAL A 244 12.91 -14.92 -8.94
C VAL A 244 12.66 -16.39 -9.28
N LYS A 245 13.71 -17.17 -9.54
CA LYS A 245 13.62 -18.62 -9.65
C LYS A 245 13.47 -19.22 -8.28
N THR A 246 12.47 -20.07 -8.11
CA THR A 246 12.20 -20.84 -6.89
C THR A 246 11.84 -22.28 -7.26
N LYS A 247 11.68 -23.14 -6.27
CA LYS A 247 11.08 -24.47 -6.47
C LYS A 247 9.71 -24.42 -7.15
N PHE A 248 8.89 -23.39 -6.87
CA PHE A 248 7.56 -23.21 -7.48
C PHE A 248 7.63 -22.71 -8.93
N SER A 249 8.54 -21.77 -9.24
CA SER A 249 8.77 -21.28 -10.61
C SER A 249 10.25 -21.43 -10.98
N PRO A 250 10.67 -22.62 -11.47
CA PRO A 250 12.07 -22.86 -11.85
C PRO A 250 12.56 -21.98 -13.00
N ASP A 251 11.66 -21.47 -13.82
CA ASP A 251 11.93 -20.55 -14.92
C ASP A 251 11.83 -19.07 -14.51
N GLY A 252 11.40 -18.76 -13.28
CA GLY A 252 11.32 -17.41 -12.73
C GLY A 252 10.25 -16.53 -13.39
N THR A 253 9.19 -17.14 -13.92
CA THR A 253 8.17 -16.45 -14.71
C THR A 253 6.87 -16.21 -13.96
N LYS A 254 6.64 -16.98 -12.89
CA LYS A 254 5.45 -16.94 -12.06
C LYS A 254 5.82 -16.84 -10.58
N THR A 255 4.84 -16.48 -9.77
CA THR A 255 4.89 -16.59 -8.31
C THR A 255 3.49 -16.93 -7.79
N ARG A 256 3.35 -17.02 -6.48
CA ARG A 256 2.04 -17.14 -5.82
C ARG A 256 1.93 -16.15 -4.68
N GLY A 257 0.80 -15.45 -4.68
CA GLY A 257 0.39 -14.57 -3.60
C GLY A 257 0.66 -13.10 -3.80
N THR A 258 -0.15 -12.30 -3.10
CA THR A 258 0.11 -10.91 -2.76
C THR A 258 -0.10 -10.74 -1.26
N LEU A 259 0.74 -9.95 -0.61
CA LEU A 259 0.77 -9.81 0.84
C LEU A 259 0.94 -8.36 1.24
N ASN A 260 0.43 -8.04 2.43
CA ASN A 260 0.56 -6.71 3.01
C ASN A 260 0.13 -5.62 2.03
N ASN A 261 -1.07 -5.82 1.50
CA ASN A 261 -1.67 -4.94 0.52
C ASN A 261 -2.18 -3.69 1.23
N CYS A 262 -1.38 -2.62 1.20
CA CYS A 262 -1.65 -1.35 1.88
C CYS A 262 -2.70 -0.55 1.07
N ALA A 263 -2.30 0.52 0.38
CA ALA A 263 -3.20 1.27 -0.48
C ALA A 263 -3.18 0.78 -1.95
N HIS A 264 -3.53 1.65 -2.88
CA HIS A 264 -3.77 1.25 -4.27
C HIS A 264 -3.42 2.32 -5.29
N GLY A 265 -3.55 1.95 -6.56
CA GLY A 265 -3.63 2.84 -7.69
C GLY A 265 -4.62 2.33 -8.74
N VAL A 266 -4.99 3.20 -9.67
CA VAL A 266 -5.89 2.85 -10.77
C VAL A 266 -5.27 3.30 -12.09
N THR A 267 -5.20 2.38 -13.04
CA THR A 267 -4.64 2.67 -14.34
C THR A 267 -5.66 3.37 -15.23
N PRO A 268 -5.21 4.19 -16.20
CA PRO A 268 -6.10 4.78 -17.20
C PRO A 268 -6.82 3.75 -18.11
N TRP A 269 -6.41 2.48 -18.10
CA TRP A 269 -7.05 1.40 -18.84
C TRP A 269 -7.86 0.47 -17.93
N ASN A 270 -8.33 1.01 -16.80
CA ASN A 270 -9.36 0.41 -15.95
C ASN A 270 -8.94 -0.88 -15.22
N THR A 271 -7.67 -0.96 -14.82
CA THR A 271 -7.16 -2.01 -13.94
C THR A 271 -6.77 -1.44 -12.58
N TYR A 272 -6.79 -2.31 -11.57
CA TYR A 272 -6.43 -2.02 -10.19
C TYR A 272 -4.96 -2.34 -9.94
N LEU A 273 -4.27 -1.52 -9.15
CA LEU A 273 -2.90 -1.77 -8.70
C LEU A 273 -2.88 -1.89 -7.18
N ALA A 274 -2.69 -3.09 -6.66
CA ALA A 274 -2.51 -3.33 -5.23
C ALA A 274 -1.03 -3.14 -4.85
N ALA A 275 -0.76 -2.43 -3.74
CA ALA A 275 0.59 -2.09 -3.31
C ALA A 275 1.06 -3.06 -2.21
N GLU A 276 2.17 -3.78 -2.43
CA GLU A 276 2.78 -4.62 -1.38
C GLU A 276 3.76 -3.80 -0.55
N GLU A 277 3.49 -3.70 0.76
CA GLU A 277 4.23 -2.81 1.65
C GLU A 277 5.18 -3.55 2.60
N ASN A 278 4.69 -4.04 3.73
CA ASN A 278 5.47 -4.66 4.80
C ASN A 278 5.68 -6.17 4.59
N TRP A 279 5.90 -6.58 3.34
CA TRP A 279 6.04 -7.97 2.93
C TRP A 279 7.26 -8.67 3.58
N ALA A 280 8.32 -7.95 3.92
CA ALA A 280 9.58 -8.54 4.35
C ALA A 280 9.45 -9.31 5.67
N GLY A 281 8.64 -8.82 6.60
CA GLY A 281 8.44 -9.43 7.92
C GLY A 281 7.75 -10.80 7.88
N TYR A 282 7.15 -11.18 6.74
CA TYR A 282 6.51 -12.50 6.56
C TYR A 282 7.52 -13.61 6.29
N PHE A 283 8.76 -13.26 5.94
CA PHE A 283 9.81 -14.22 5.59
C PHE A 283 10.85 -14.31 6.70
N ILE A 284 11.46 -15.49 6.81
CA ILE A 284 12.59 -15.74 7.70
C ILE A 284 13.77 -16.36 6.95
N ASN A 285 14.99 -15.96 7.33
CA ASN A 285 16.22 -16.59 6.89
C ASN A 285 17.19 -16.69 8.07
N HIS A 286 17.40 -17.91 8.56
CA HIS A 286 18.30 -18.21 9.69
C HIS A 286 19.78 -18.25 9.30
N GLY A 287 20.08 -18.28 7.99
CA GLY A 287 21.42 -18.36 7.46
C GLY A 287 22.10 -17.00 7.30
N GLU A 288 23.03 -16.94 6.35
CA GLU A 288 23.59 -15.68 5.89
C GLU A 288 22.57 -14.97 4.99
N GLN A 289 22.15 -13.77 5.43
CA GLN A 289 21.21 -12.96 4.67
C GLN A 289 21.97 -12.14 3.62
N PRO A 290 21.58 -12.21 2.34
CA PRO A 290 22.01 -11.26 1.32
C PRO A 290 21.73 -9.81 1.73
N ARG A 291 22.42 -8.85 1.11
CA ARG A 291 22.29 -7.42 1.44
C ARG A 291 20.85 -6.92 1.37
N GLU A 292 20.10 -7.32 0.34
CA GLU A 292 18.68 -6.99 0.18
C GLU A 292 17.83 -7.59 1.31
N GLN A 293 18.17 -8.80 1.73
CA GLN A 293 17.76 -9.49 2.96
C GLN A 293 17.59 -8.52 4.14
N THR A 294 18.76 -8.08 4.59
CA THR A 294 18.95 -7.19 5.73
C THR A 294 18.41 -5.78 5.48
N ARG A 295 18.51 -5.28 4.24
CA ARG A 295 18.04 -3.92 3.91
C ARG A 295 16.52 -3.78 4.00
N TYR A 296 15.77 -4.80 3.60
CA TYR A 296 14.30 -4.77 3.68
C TYR A 296 13.77 -5.27 5.02
N GLY A 297 14.60 -5.93 5.83
CA GLY A 297 14.22 -6.39 7.16
C GLY A 297 13.53 -7.76 7.17
N VAL A 298 14.00 -8.69 6.33
CA VAL A 298 13.61 -10.11 6.47
C VAL A 298 14.10 -10.63 7.81
N THR A 299 13.24 -11.35 8.53
CA THR A 299 13.52 -11.81 9.89
C THR A 299 14.69 -12.79 9.90
N LYS A 300 15.56 -12.70 10.92
CA LYS A 300 16.69 -13.62 11.11
C LYS A 300 16.48 -14.61 12.25
N GLU A 301 15.94 -14.11 13.35
CA GLU A 301 15.78 -14.86 14.60
C GLU A 301 14.29 -15.01 14.93
N GLY A 302 13.91 -16.11 15.58
CA GLY A 302 12.52 -16.40 15.92
C GLY A 302 11.75 -16.96 14.73
N SER A 303 10.68 -16.28 14.32
CA SER A 303 9.76 -16.69 13.25
C SER A 303 9.41 -15.51 12.35
N GLY A 304 8.85 -15.78 11.17
CA GLY A 304 8.13 -14.76 10.41
C GLY A 304 6.98 -14.15 11.24
N ARG A 305 6.40 -13.03 10.77
CA ARG A 305 5.36 -12.25 11.48
C ARG A 305 4.23 -13.11 12.07
N TYR A 306 3.85 -14.17 11.35
CA TYR A 306 2.77 -15.08 11.75
C TYR A 306 3.21 -16.55 11.87
N ALA A 307 4.53 -16.78 11.82
CA ALA A 307 5.14 -18.10 11.87
C ALA A 307 4.54 -19.10 10.86
N TRP A 308 4.17 -18.65 9.66
CA TRP A 308 3.53 -19.49 8.65
C TRP A 308 4.43 -20.64 8.19
N GLU A 309 5.74 -20.46 8.24
CA GLU A 309 6.74 -21.48 7.97
C GLU A 309 6.70 -22.66 8.98
N LEU A 310 6.04 -22.49 10.13
CA LEU A 310 5.92 -23.50 11.18
C LEU A 310 4.63 -24.34 11.08
N ALA A 311 3.86 -24.24 9.99
CA ALA A 311 2.70 -25.09 9.77
C ALA A 311 3.09 -26.58 9.83
N ASP A 312 2.36 -27.35 10.63
CA ASP A 312 2.69 -28.72 11.02
C ASP A 312 2.71 -29.75 9.88
N THR A 313 2.04 -29.47 8.76
CA THR A 313 2.03 -30.34 7.58
C THR A 313 3.33 -30.29 6.76
N GLY A 314 4.13 -29.22 6.91
CA GLY A 314 5.29 -28.97 6.05
C GLY A 314 4.95 -28.81 4.57
N ALA A 315 3.69 -28.48 4.25
CA ALA A 315 3.24 -28.32 2.87
C ALA A 315 3.92 -27.13 2.18
N ASP A 316 3.98 -27.21 0.87
CA ASP A 316 4.81 -26.34 0.03
C ASP A 316 4.37 -24.87 0.09
N GLU A 317 3.07 -24.62 0.23
CA GLU A 317 2.45 -23.32 0.44
C GLU A 317 2.86 -22.60 1.73
N PHE A 318 3.34 -23.35 2.73
CA PHE A 318 3.74 -22.84 4.06
C PHE A 318 5.26 -22.72 4.18
N VAL A 319 6.00 -23.77 3.84
CA VAL A 319 7.46 -23.80 4.03
C VAL A 319 8.20 -22.75 3.19
N ARG A 320 7.56 -22.20 2.16
CA ARG A 320 8.10 -21.14 1.30
C ARG A 320 8.43 -19.83 2.03
N TYR A 321 7.85 -19.61 3.21
CA TYR A 321 8.13 -18.42 4.01
C TYR A 321 9.47 -18.52 4.76
N ASP A 322 10.06 -19.72 4.86
CA ASP A 322 11.46 -19.91 5.23
C ASP A 322 12.34 -19.87 3.97
N VAL A 323 13.01 -18.74 3.78
CA VAL A 323 13.91 -18.46 2.64
C VAL A 323 15.37 -18.75 2.99
N THR A 324 15.63 -19.55 4.02
CA THR A 324 16.95 -20.10 4.29
C THR A 324 17.37 -21.05 3.17
N PRO A 325 18.55 -20.90 2.54
CA PRO A 325 19.05 -21.85 1.54
C PRO A 325 19.18 -23.26 2.12
N LYS A 326 18.56 -24.24 1.47
CA LYS A 326 18.55 -25.66 1.89
C LYS A 326 19.04 -26.62 0.79
N GLY A 327 18.85 -26.25 -0.48
CA GLY A 327 19.25 -27.04 -1.65
C GLY A 327 20.55 -26.58 -2.31
N ALA A 328 20.94 -27.24 -3.39
CA ALA A 328 22.11 -26.83 -4.18
C ALA A 328 21.84 -25.57 -5.03
N SER A 329 20.57 -25.35 -5.40
CA SER A 329 20.15 -24.29 -6.30
C SER A 329 18.84 -23.63 -5.86
N ALA A 330 18.54 -22.45 -6.41
CA ALA A 330 17.29 -21.75 -6.13
C ALA A 330 16.05 -22.49 -6.66
N THR A 331 16.21 -23.43 -7.59
CA THR A 331 15.09 -24.25 -8.10
C THR A 331 14.80 -25.47 -7.23
N GLU A 332 15.56 -25.68 -6.16
CA GLU A 332 15.37 -26.77 -5.18
C GLU A 332 14.81 -26.27 -3.84
N ASP A 333 14.77 -24.94 -3.62
CA ASP A 333 14.26 -24.33 -2.40
C ASP A 333 13.58 -22.96 -2.64
N TYR A 334 13.38 -22.21 -1.57
CA TYR A 334 12.65 -20.94 -1.55
C TYR A 334 13.52 -19.74 -1.18
N ARG A 335 14.85 -19.82 -1.33
CA ARG A 335 15.77 -18.72 -0.97
C ARG A 335 15.46 -17.36 -1.63
N ASN A 336 14.78 -17.42 -2.78
CA ASN A 336 14.39 -16.27 -3.59
C ASN A 336 12.91 -15.89 -3.44
N GLU A 337 12.10 -16.60 -2.64
CA GLU A 337 10.65 -16.37 -2.57
C GLU A 337 10.33 -14.93 -2.15
N ALA A 338 11.07 -14.38 -1.19
CA ALA A 338 10.94 -13.00 -0.75
C ALA A 338 11.15 -11.97 -1.89
N ASN A 339 11.92 -12.30 -2.93
CA ASN A 339 12.15 -11.40 -4.08
C ASN A 339 10.93 -11.27 -4.99
N ALA A 340 9.95 -12.19 -4.88
CA ALA A 340 8.70 -12.13 -5.61
C ALA A 340 7.66 -11.17 -5.00
N PHE A 341 7.99 -10.50 -3.89
CA PHE A 341 7.15 -9.54 -3.17
C PHE A 341 7.78 -8.15 -3.10
N GLY A 342 6.97 -7.15 -2.77
CA GLY A 342 7.34 -5.73 -2.75
C GLY A 342 7.10 -5.03 -4.08
N TRP A 343 6.10 -5.49 -4.83
CA TRP A 343 5.76 -4.97 -6.14
C TRP A 343 4.35 -4.36 -6.14
N MET A 344 4.09 -3.51 -7.12
CA MET A 344 2.71 -3.23 -7.50
C MET A 344 2.14 -4.44 -8.25
N VAL A 345 0.97 -4.91 -7.83
CA VAL A 345 0.25 -6.04 -8.43
C VAL A 345 -0.92 -5.51 -9.25
N GLU A 346 -0.88 -5.71 -10.56
CA GLU A 346 -1.98 -5.31 -11.44
C GLU A 346 -3.05 -6.40 -11.53
N ILE A 347 -4.30 -6.00 -11.35
CA ILE A 347 -5.49 -6.85 -11.34
C ILE A 347 -6.50 -6.26 -12.32
N ASP A 348 -6.99 -7.07 -13.25
CA ASP A 348 -8.16 -6.72 -14.05
C ASP A 348 -9.43 -7.10 -13.27
N PRO A 349 -10.20 -6.13 -12.73
CA PRO A 349 -11.37 -6.46 -11.93
C PRO A 349 -12.51 -7.05 -12.76
N PHE A 350 -12.53 -6.83 -14.08
CA PHE A 350 -13.60 -7.29 -14.97
C PHE A 350 -13.36 -8.69 -15.53
N ASN A 351 -12.13 -9.22 -15.44
CA ASN A 351 -11.78 -10.52 -16.01
C ASN A 351 -11.28 -11.54 -14.97
N PRO A 352 -12.18 -12.48 -14.59
CA PRO A 352 -11.98 -13.78 -13.99
C PRO A 352 -10.64 -14.48 -14.07
N ASP A 353 -10.28 -14.61 -15.32
CA ASP A 353 -9.48 -15.71 -15.83
C ASP A 353 -8.05 -15.24 -16.11
N VAL A 354 -7.83 -13.92 -16.04
CA VAL A 354 -6.52 -13.30 -16.18
C VAL A 354 -5.83 -13.28 -14.82
N ALA A 355 -4.69 -13.95 -14.73
CA ALA A 355 -3.86 -13.95 -13.54
C ALA A 355 -3.39 -12.52 -13.20
N PRO A 356 -3.38 -12.14 -11.91
CA PRO A 356 -2.75 -10.90 -11.48
C PRO A 356 -1.26 -10.86 -11.84
N VAL A 357 -0.71 -9.66 -12.02
CA VAL A 357 0.65 -9.47 -12.56
C VAL A 357 1.51 -8.61 -11.66
N LYS A 358 2.66 -9.12 -11.22
CA LYS A 358 3.71 -8.33 -10.55
C LYS A 358 4.39 -7.42 -11.57
N ARG A 359 4.32 -6.09 -11.39
CA ARG A 359 4.86 -5.10 -12.34
C ARG A 359 6.26 -4.62 -11.94
N THR A 360 7.27 -5.36 -12.38
CA THR A 360 8.66 -5.17 -11.90
C THR A 360 9.32 -3.88 -12.39
N GLN A 361 8.81 -3.26 -13.45
CA GLN A 361 9.25 -1.94 -13.93
C GLN A 361 9.03 -0.82 -12.91
N LEU A 362 8.08 -0.99 -11.98
CA LEU A 362 7.74 0.01 -10.97
C LEU A 362 8.69 -0.03 -9.76
N GLY A 363 9.67 -0.94 -9.76
CA GLY A 363 10.64 -1.07 -8.69
C GLY A 363 10.11 -1.86 -7.49
N ARG A 364 11.06 -2.40 -6.70
CA ARG A 364 10.78 -3.23 -5.53
C ARG A 364 11.05 -2.49 -4.24
N PHE A 365 10.06 -2.30 -3.40
CA PHE A 365 10.18 -1.72 -2.05
C PHE A 365 8.86 -1.87 -1.29
N ALA A 366 8.71 -1.20 -0.14
CA ALA A 366 7.44 -1.12 0.58
C ALA A 366 6.54 -0.07 -0.08
N HIS A 367 5.67 -0.50 -1.00
CA HIS A 367 4.76 0.41 -1.71
C HIS A 367 3.57 0.76 -0.83
N GLU A 368 3.31 2.05 -0.67
CA GLU A 368 2.07 2.52 -0.02
C GLU A 368 0.96 2.59 -1.07
N ALA A 369 1.16 3.43 -2.10
CA ALA A 369 0.14 3.76 -3.09
C ALA A 369 0.78 4.09 -4.46
N LEU A 370 -0.04 4.06 -5.50
CA LEU A 370 0.31 4.63 -6.81
C LEU A 370 -0.71 5.68 -7.22
N CYS A 371 -0.26 6.92 -7.35
CA CYS A 371 -1.08 8.01 -7.87
C CYS A 371 -0.84 8.14 -9.37
N SER A 372 -1.83 7.80 -10.17
CA SER A 372 -1.79 8.06 -11.61
C SER A 372 -2.09 9.54 -11.88
N SER A 373 -1.37 10.12 -12.83
CA SER A 373 -1.69 11.44 -13.39
C SER A 373 -1.61 11.37 -14.91
N LEU A 374 -2.67 11.83 -15.58
CA LEU A 374 -2.59 12.05 -17.02
C LEU A 374 -1.70 13.28 -17.25
N PRO A 375 -0.74 13.27 -18.18
CA PRO A 375 -0.03 14.49 -18.51
C PRO A 375 -1.04 15.51 -19.04
N LEU A 376 -0.96 16.73 -18.49
CA LEU A 376 -1.65 17.88 -19.04
C LEU A 376 -1.28 18.00 -20.52
N LYS A 377 -2.30 18.11 -21.39
CA LYS A 377 -2.10 18.52 -22.79
C LYS A 377 -1.27 19.81 -22.77
N VAL A 378 -0.05 19.76 -23.30
CA VAL A 378 0.74 20.97 -23.57
C VAL A 378 0.09 21.67 -24.77
N SER A 379 -0.96 22.44 -24.52
CA SER A 379 -1.43 23.43 -25.47
C SER A 379 -0.40 24.56 -25.51
N GLN A 380 0.15 24.80 -26.70
CA GLN A 380 1.15 25.80 -27.04
C GLN A 380 0.98 27.13 -26.29
N LEU A 381 1.87 27.40 -25.34
CA LEU A 381 2.15 28.76 -24.85
C LEU A 381 3.46 29.21 -25.49
N PHE A 382 3.35 29.96 -26.58
CA PHE A 382 4.45 30.77 -27.08
C PHE A 382 4.65 31.94 -26.11
N ALA A 383 5.82 32.03 -25.47
CA ALA A 383 6.28 33.22 -24.78
C ALA A 383 7.75 33.51 -25.19
N THR A 384 7.98 34.75 -25.57
CA THR A 384 9.20 35.38 -26.11
C THR A 384 10.30 35.54 -25.05
N PRO A 385 11.55 35.89 -25.45
CA PRO A 385 12.75 35.42 -24.78
C PRO A 385 13.21 36.34 -23.66
N GLU A 386 13.20 35.84 -22.42
CA GLU A 386 14.24 36.12 -21.43
C GLU A 386 14.06 35.15 -20.25
N THR A 387 15.11 34.36 -19.98
CA THR A 387 15.20 33.36 -18.90
C THR A 387 14.17 32.22 -18.89
N MET A 388 14.20 31.37 -19.93
CA MET A 388 13.67 30.01 -19.83
C MET A 388 14.69 29.08 -19.16
N ARG A 389 14.41 28.64 -17.93
CA ARG A 389 14.90 27.33 -17.48
C ARG A 389 14.03 26.27 -18.13
N VAL A 390 14.63 25.50 -19.03
CA VAL A 390 14.01 24.36 -19.71
C VAL A 390 13.60 23.32 -18.67
N LEU A 391 12.30 23.11 -18.50
CA LEU A 391 11.72 21.97 -17.77
C LEU A 391 10.87 21.18 -18.75
N SER A 392 11.51 20.32 -19.53
CA SER A 392 11.08 18.96 -19.84
C SER A 392 11.76 18.46 -21.12
N THR A 393 12.37 17.29 -20.98
CA THR A 393 12.25 16.14 -21.90
C THR A 393 13.09 15.04 -21.30
N TYR A 394 12.48 13.92 -20.88
CA TYR A 394 12.94 12.55 -21.06
C TYR A 394 11.97 11.57 -20.35
N THR A 395 11.47 10.63 -21.17
CA THR A 395 10.91 9.28 -20.95
C THR A 395 10.60 8.75 -19.54
N ASN A 396 9.38 8.20 -19.41
CA ASN A 396 8.97 7.05 -18.59
C ASN A 396 9.59 6.97 -17.18
N THR A 397 9.49 8.05 -16.41
CA THR A 397 9.98 8.10 -15.02
C THR A 397 8.84 8.42 -14.08
N SER A 398 8.50 7.43 -13.26
CA SER A 398 7.74 7.61 -12.03
C SER A 398 8.42 8.65 -11.14
N VAL A 399 7.67 9.66 -10.67
CA VAL A 399 8.16 10.55 -9.61
C VAL A 399 7.94 9.83 -8.29
N LEU A 400 9.04 9.40 -7.66
CA LEU A 400 9.03 8.70 -6.38
C LEU A 400 9.02 9.73 -5.24
N SER A 401 7.95 9.77 -4.45
CA SER A 401 7.94 10.50 -3.18
C SER A 401 8.31 9.53 -2.05
N LEU A 402 9.58 9.56 -1.61
CA LEU A 402 10.07 8.76 -0.49
C LEU A 402 9.90 9.51 0.84
N THR A 403 9.09 9.00 1.75
CA THR A 403 9.08 9.42 3.16
C THR A 403 10.20 8.66 3.89
N LYS A 404 11.36 9.32 4.01
CA LYS A 404 12.66 8.72 4.43
C LYS A 404 12.71 7.99 5.79
N ARG A 405 11.64 7.97 6.60
CA ARG A 405 11.67 7.25 7.89
C ARG A 405 11.29 5.77 7.78
N ARG A 406 10.62 5.28 6.71
CA ARG A 406 10.02 3.94 6.71
C ARG A 406 10.10 3.09 5.43
N GLN A 407 10.91 3.47 4.42
CA GLN A 407 10.93 2.83 3.08
C GLN A 407 9.57 2.78 2.34
N GLN A 408 8.50 3.30 2.93
CA GLN A 408 7.26 3.66 2.28
C GLN A 408 7.53 4.65 1.13
N ALA A 409 7.01 4.33 -0.05
CA ALA A 409 7.01 5.25 -1.17
C ALA A 409 5.68 5.25 -1.90
N VAL A 410 5.30 6.45 -2.34
CA VAL A 410 4.23 6.64 -3.32
C VAL A 410 4.87 6.86 -4.68
N ILE A 411 4.42 6.09 -5.66
CA ILE A 411 4.79 6.31 -7.07
C ILE A 411 3.76 7.26 -7.70
N CYS A 412 4.23 8.36 -8.28
CA CYS A 412 3.44 9.14 -9.24
C CYS A 412 3.79 8.71 -10.66
N TRP A 413 2.82 8.18 -11.41
CA TRP A 413 3.02 7.71 -12.79
C TRP A 413 2.33 8.62 -13.82
N THR A 414 3.00 8.91 -14.95
CA THR A 414 2.50 9.74 -16.06
C THR A 414 2.57 9.03 -17.41
N THR A 415 1.45 9.00 -18.15
CA THR A 415 1.31 8.37 -19.48
C THR A 415 1.48 9.34 -20.64
N VAL A 416 2.56 9.27 -21.42
CA VAL A 416 2.67 10.10 -22.66
C VAL A 416 2.09 9.34 -23.87
N PRO A 417 1.17 9.93 -24.67
CA PRO A 417 0.65 9.29 -25.88
C PRO A 417 1.74 9.18 -26.98
N CYS A 418 1.83 8.00 -27.58
CA CYS A 418 2.85 7.63 -28.58
C CYS A 418 2.44 8.13 -29.98
N THR A 419 2.53 9.44 -30.23
CA THR A 419 2.35 10.02 -31.57
C THR A 419 3.31 11.19 -31.80
N LEU A 420 4.60 10.90 -31.91
CA LEU A 420 5.56 11.80 -32.57
C LEU A 420 6.46 11.01 -33.53
N ARG A 421 6.15 11.10 -34.83
CA ARG A 421 7.11 10.80 -35.90
C ARG A 421 8.21 11.86 -35.84
N VAL A 422 9.38 11.50 -35.32
CA VAL A 422 10.57 12.35 -35.40
C VAL A 422 11.24 12.11 -36.75
N SER A 423 11.26 13.15 -37.59
CA SER A 423 12.07 13.20 -38.80
C SER A 423 13.55 13.34 -38.39
N MET A 424 14.36 12.32 -38.69
CA MET A 424 15.81 12.39 -38.55
C MET A 424 16.38 13.35 -39.61
N LYS A 425 16.90 14.50 -39.18
CA LYS A 425 17.97 15.20 -39.91
C LYS A 425 18.99 15.82 -38.95
N THR A 426 20.23 15.41 -39.21
CA THR A 426 21.50 16.10 -38.96
C THR A 426 22.15 15.95 -37.58
N ALA A 427 23.15 15.07 -37.56
CA ALA A 427 24.25 15.07 -36.62
C ALA A 427 25.14 16.31 -36.83
N LEU A 428 25.60 16.94 -35.74
CA LEU A 428 26.91 17.58 -35.71
C LEU A 428 27.45 17.58 -34.28
N ALA A 429 28.64 17.03 -34.13
CA ALA A 429 29.48 17.11 -32.94
C ALA A 429 29.96 18.54 -32.71
N ILE A 430 30.30 18.88 -31.46
CA ILE A 430 31.53 19.56 -31.02
C ILE A 430 31.61 19.42 -29.50
N GLY A 431 32.75 18.92 -29.02
CA GLY A 431 33.12 18.84 -27.60
C GLY A 431 34.04 19.97 -27.14
N CYS A 432 34.65 19.73 -25.96
CA CYS A 432 35.56 20.57 -25.15
C CYS A 432 34.82 21.61 -24.29
N LEU A 433 34.99 21.68 -22.96
CA LEU A 433 36.03 21.20 -22.03
C LEU A 433 35.40 20.50 -20.80
#